data_AF-A0A5M6CS60-F1
#
_entry.id   AF-A0A5M6CS60-F1
#
_cell.length_a   1.000
_cell.length_b   1.000
_cell.length_c   1.000
_cell.angle_alpha   90.00
_cell.angle_beta   90.00
_cell.angle_gamma   90.00
#
_symmetry.space_group_name_H-M   'P 1'
#
loop_
_entity.id
_entity.type
_entity.pdbx_description
1 polymer ?
#
loop_
_entity_poly.entity_id
_entity_poly.type
_entity_poly.pdbx_seq_one_letter_code
_entity_poly.pdbx_strand_id
1 'polypeptide(L)'
;MKNSIFLFVLVLLSSCCSSISDKNKKTAADSADVSKEVSDFRKNYGKEIYYNYSGEFNYSQKYLEELYLKVEYYVANSKNELLKNIIANKNRLEYSVEQQRRDEKEYTVLGIGTVTEGRITKAQWLFYDAENNILYEYDLPNDELVIFE
;
A
#
# COMPACT_ATOMS: atom_id res chain seq x y z
N MET A 1 -10.73 38.98 52.00
CA MET A 1 -11.06 40.30 51.44
C MET A 1 -9.80 40.91 50.85
N LYS A 2 -9.95 41.61 49.70
CA LYS A 2 -8.93 42.35 48.90
C LYS A 2 -8.08 41.46 47.99
N ASN A 3 -7.81 41.77 46.73
CA ASN A 3 -8.34 42.77 45.78
C ASN A 3 -7.78 42.37 44.40
N SER A 4 -8.60 42.49 43.35
CA SER A 4 -8.15 42.44 41.95
C SER A 4 -7.12 43.51 41.65
N ILE A 5 -6.08 43.17 40.88
CA ILE A 5 -5.38 44.12 39.99
C ILE A 5 -5.11 43.41 38.65
N PHE A 6 -5.83 43.87 37.63
CA PHE A 6 -5.55 43.63 36.22
C PHE A 6 -4.44 44.60 35.82
N LEU A 7 -3.36 44.13 35.18
CA LEU A 7 -2.41 45.01 34.52
C LEU A 7 -2.11 44.49 33.11
N PHE A 8 -2.63 45.23 32.15
CA PHE A 8 -2.30 45.15 30.73
C PHE A 8 -0.94 45.81 30.52
N VAL A 9 0.03 45.12 29.92
CA VAL A 9 1.17 45.77 29.28
C VAL A 9 1.39 45.15 27.91
N LEU A 10 1.01 45.93 26.91
CA LEU A 10 1.29 45.77 25.50
C LEU A 10 2.75 46.18 25.26
N VAL A 11 3.58 45.31 24.69
CA VAL A 11 4.90 45.68 24.15
C VAL A 11 4.93 45.29 22.68
N LEU A 12 4.88 46.30 21.82
CA LEU A 12 5.29 46.23 20.42
C LEU A 12 6.72 46.78 20.34
N LEU A 13 7.66 45.98 19.84
CA LEU A 13 8.93 46.48 19.32
C LEU A 13 9.28 45.78 18.01
N SER A 14 9.70 46.63 17.07
CA SER A 14 9.91 46.40 15.65
C SER A 14 11.35 45.97 15.34
N SER A 15 11.46 45.00 14.43
CA SER A 15 12.41 44.88 13.31
C SER A 15 13.91 45.15 13.52
N CYS A 16 14.72 44.09 13.30
CA CYS A 16 15.97 44.22 12.55
C CYS A 16 16.13 43.01 11.63
N CYS A 17 16.42 43.32 10.37
CA CYS A 17 16.67 42.40 9.28
C CYS A 17 18.11 41.88 9.37
N SER A 18 18.34 40.61 9.07
CA SER A 18 19.62 40.10 8.61
C SER A 18 19.34 38.98 7.63
N SER A 19 19.60 39.26 6.36
CA SER A 19 19.64 38.32 5.26
C SER A 19 20.96 37.53 5.30
N ILE A 20 20.92 36.23 4.98
CA ILE A 20 21.81 35.53 4.03
C ILE A 20 21.55 34.01 4.06
N SER A 21 21.43 33.49 2.83
CA SER A 21 21.59 32.12 2.33
C SER A 21 20.46 31.11 2.52
N ASP A 22 19.68 31.00 1.45
CA ASP A 22 19.11 29.77 0.92
C ASP A 22 20.01 28.55 1.13
N LYS A 23 19.43 27.48 1.69
CA LYS A 23 19.35 26.09 1.14
C LYS A 23 18.62 25.20 2.16
N ASN A 24 17.30 25.33 2.24
CA ASN A 24 16.41 24.19 2.51
C ASN A 24 14.95 24.64 2.39
N LYS A 25 14.57 24.95 1.14
CA LYS A 25 13.16 24.96 0.76
C LYS A 25 12.74 23.50 0.65
N LYS A 26 12.35 22.91 1.79
CA LYS A 26 11.60 21.66 1.86
C LYS A 26 10.33 21.86 1.04
N THR A 27 10.36 21.38 -0.20
CA THR A 27 9.21 21.41 -1.10
C THR A 27 8.93 19.98 -1.52
N ALA A 28 7.66 19.61 -1.37
CA ALA A 28 6.92 18.65 -2.17
C ALA A 28 7.11 17.13 -1.91
N ALA A 29 5.96 16.45 -1.82
CA ALA A 29 5.65 15.18 -2.47
C ALA A 29 5.84 13.83 -1.74
N ASP A 30 6.07 13.78 -0.43
CA ASP A 30 6.03 12.50 0.31
C ASP A 30 4.60 12.10 0.71
N SER A 31 3.77 11.68 -0.26
CA SER A 31 2.59 10.79 -0.06
C SER A 31 1.70 10.54 -1.29
N ALA A 32 2.07 10.96 -2.50
CA ALA A 32 1.19 10.79 -3.67
C ALA A 32 1.89 10.65 -5.02
N ASP A 33 3.06 10.01 -5.10
CA ASP A 33 3.51 9.47 -6.39
C ASP A 33 2.82 8.12 -6.62
N VAL A 34 1.52 8.19 -6.88
CA VAL A 34 0.80 7.08 -7.49
C VAL A 34 1.42 6.96 -8.87
N SER A 35 2.23 5.91 -9.10
CA SER A 35 2.87 5.69 -10.39
C SER A 35 1.81 5.77 -11.50
N LYS A 36 2.21 6.23 -12.69
CA LYS A 36 1.30 6.40 -13.83
C LYS A 36 0.48 5.12 -14.07
N GLU A 37 1.10 3.96 -13.88
CA GLU A 37 0.52 2.63 -14.00
C GLU A 37 -0.62 2.41 -13.02
N VAL A 38 -0.45 2.76 -11.74
CA VAL A 38 -1.54 2.65 -10.74
C VAL A 38 -2.67 3.61 -11.06
N SER A 39 -2.36 4.84 -11.50
CA SER A 39 -3.38 5.81 -11.93
C SER A 39 -4.19 5.28 -13.13
N ASP A 40 -3.49 4.71 -14.12
CA ASP A 40 -4.10 4.12 -15.30
C ASP A 40 -4.89 2.87 -14.95
N PHE A 41 -4.38 2.02 -14.05
CA PHE A 41 -5.12 0.88 -13.51
C PHE A 41 -6.44 1.32 -12.87
N ARG A 42 -6.41 2.30 -11.96
CA ARG A 42 -7.62 2.80 -11.27
C ARG A 42 -8.66 3.33 -12.27
N LYS A 43 -8.23 4.08 -13.29
CA LYS A 43 -9.11 4.59 -14.36
C LYS A 43 -9.66 3.48 -15.23
N ASN A 44 -8.81 2.55 -15.65
CA ASN A 44 -9.16 1.50 -16.59
C ASN A 44 -10.02 0.45 -15.91
N TYR A 45 -9.60 -0.10 -14.77
CA TYR A 45 -10.33 -1.13 -14.04
C TYR A 45 -11.61 -0.58 -13.40
N GLY A 46 -11.54 0.60 -12.77
CA GLY A 46 -12.70 1.34 -12.26
C GLY A 46 -13.46 0.63 -11.14
N LYS A 47 -12.87 -0.40 -10.51
CA LYS A 47 -13.47 -1.20 -9.43
C LYS A 47 -12.49 -1.34 -8.27
N GLU A 48 -13.03 -1.59 -7.09
CA GLU A 48 -12.25 -1.96 -5.92
C GLU A 48 -11.65 -3.37 -6.08
N ILE A 49 -10.52 -3.62 -5.43
CA ILE A 49 -9.96 -4.96 -5.26
C ILE A 49 -10.46 -5.50 -3.91
N TYR A 50 -11.26 -6.57 -3.94
CA TYR A 50 -11.78 -7.17 -2.72
C TYR A 50 -10.70 -7.97 -2.00
N TYR A 51 -10.83 -8.13 -0.69
CA TYR A 51 -9.95 -9.02 0.06
C TYR A 51 -10.67 -9.74 1.18
N ASN A 52 -10.12 -10.89 1.55
CA ASN A 52 -10.55 -11.68 2.70
C ASN A 52 -9.35 -12.27 3.43
N TYR A 53 -9.56 -12.62 4.70
CA TYR A 53 -8.58 -13.30 5.54
C TYR A 53 -9.31 -14.10 6.61
N SER A 54 -8.66 -15.14 7.15
CA SER A 54 -9.23 -15.88 8.28
C SER A 54 -9.30 -14.98 9.51
N GLY A 55 -10.44 -14.96 10.20
CA GLY A 55 -10.61 -14.22 11.45
C GLY A 55 -9.71 -14.71 12.59
N GLU A 56 -9.02 -15.84 12.41
CA GLU A 56 -7.97 -16.31 13.32
C GLU A 56 -6.72 -15.41 13.28
N PHE A 57 -6.52 -14.65 12.20
CA PHE A 57 -5.45 -13.69 12.07
C PHE A 57 -5.92 -12.29 12.49
N ASN A 58 -5.27 -11.72 13.51
CA ASN A 58 -5.55 -10.38 14.01
C ASN A 58 -4.71 -9.32 13.29
N TYR A 59 -5.03 -9.06 12.03
CA TYR A 59 -4.37 -7.99 11.28
C TYR A 59 -4.86 -6.60 11.73
N SER A 60 -3.92 -5.67 11.90
CA SER A 60 -4.28 -4.27 12.11
C SER A 60 -4.82 -3.64 10.81
N GLN A 61 -5.72 -2.68 10.94
CA GLN A 61 -6.27 -1.96 9.79
C GLN A 61 -5.17 -1.30 8.94
N LYS A 62 -4.17 -0.70 9.59
CA LYS A 62 -3.00 -0.10 8.91
C LYS A 62 -2.26 -1.13 8.05
N TYR A 63 -2.04 -2.33 8.57
CA TYR A 63 -1.36 -3.38 7.82
C TYR A 63 -2.19 -3.84 6.62
N LEU A 64 -3.51 -3.97 6.77
CA LEU A 64 -4.40 -4.30 5.65
C LEU A 64 -4.39 -3.22 4.56
N GLU A 65 -4.31 -1.93 4.93
CA GLU A 65 -4.14 -0.83 3.98
C GLU A 65 -2.79 -0.90 3.25
N GLU A 66 -1.71 -1.23 3.95
CA GLU A 66 -0.39 -1.46 3.33
C GLU A 66 -0.43 -2.62 2.33
N LEU A 67 -1.08 -3.74 2.68
CA LEU A 67 -1.27 -4.87 1.77
C LEU A 67 -2.12 -4.51 0.55
N TYR A 68 -3.20 -3.74 0.75
CA TYR A 68 -4.04 -3.27 -0.35
C TYR A 68 -3.22 -2.46 -1.36
N LEU A 69 -2.40 -1.52 -0.90
CA LEU A 69 -1.56 -0.70 -1.77
C LEU A 69 -0.51 -1.54 -2.51
N LYS A 70 0.04 -2.58 -1.87
CA LYS A 70 0.98 -3.52 -2.53
C LYS A 70 0.31 -4.35 -3.61
N VAL A 71 -0.89 -4.88 -3.33
CA VAL A 71 -1.67 -5.62 -4.33
C VAL A 71 -2.03 -4.70 -5.50
N GLU A 72 -2.46 -3.48 -5.22
CA GLU A 72 -2.79 -2.51 -6.27
C GLU A 72 -1.58 -2.17 -7.14
N TYR A 73 -0.43 -1.89 -6.53
CA TYR A 73 0.83 -1.66 -7.25
C TYR A 73 1.22 -2.88 -8.10
N TYR A 74 1.17 -4.08 -7.52
CA TYR A 74 1.47 -5.32 -8.23
C TYR A 74 0.56 -5.50 -9.45
N VAL A 75 -0.75 -5.41 -9.26
CA VAL A 75 -1.75 -5.62 -10.32
C VAL A 75 -1.59 -4.60 -11.44
N ALA A 76 -1.28 -3.34 -11.11
CA ALA A 76 -1.04 -2.29 -12.09
C ALA A 76 0.21 -2.53 -12.95
N ASN A 77 1.22 -3.21 -12.40
CA ASN A 77 2.51 -3.44 -13.05
C ASN A 77 2.74 -4.89 -13.52
N SER A 78 1.77 -5.79 -13.27
CA SER A 78 1.95 -7.22 -13.50
C SER A 78 2.06 -7.58 -14.98
N LYS A 79 2.96 -8.52 -15.28
CA LYS A 79 3.08 -9.16 -16.60
C LYS A 79 2.18 -10.39 -16.74
N ASN A 80 1.48 -10.81 -15.68
CA ASN A 80 0.62 -11.98 -15.68
C ASN A 80 -0.60 -11.77 -16.60
N GLU A 81 -0.63 -12.50 -17.72
CA GLU A 81 -1.67 -12.36 -18.75
C GLU A 81 -3.08 -12.70 -18.24
N LEU A 82 -3.21 -13.60 -17.26
CA LEU A 82 -4.50 -13.90 -16.65
C LEU A 82 -5.03 -12.70 -15.86
N LEU A 83 -4.18 -12.03 -15.09
CA LEU A 83 -4.56 -10.79 -14.39
C LEU A 83 -4.92 -9.67 -15.37
N LYS A 84 -4.14 -9.48 -16.43
CA LYS A 84 -4.47 -8.49 -17.49
C LYS A 84 -5.83 -8.78 -18.10
N ASN A 85 -6.14 -10.04 -18.38
CA ASN A 85 -7.45 -10.44 -18.92
C ASN A 85 -8.59 -10.19 -17.92
N ILE A 86 -8.39 -10.45 -16.62
CA ILE A 86 -9.37 -10.13 -15.57
C ILE A 86 -9.68 -8.62 -15.57
N ILE A 87 -8.65 -7.78 -15.61
CA ILE A 87 -8.77 -6.31 -15.60
C ILE A 87 -9.45 -5.78 -16.87
N ALA A 88 -9.07 -6.32 -18.04
CA ALA A 88 -9.62 -5.92 -19.33
C ALA A 88 -11.13 -6.22 -19.40
N ASN A 89 -11.53 -7.41 -18.94
CA ASN A 89 -12.94 -7.83 -18.90
C ASN A 89 -13.74 -7.26 -17.72
N LYS A 90 -13.10 -6.44 -16.86
CA LYS A 90 -13.73 -5.90 -15.64
C LYS A 90 -14.26 -7.00 -14.72
N ASN A 91 -13.66 -8.18 -14.74
CA ASN A 91 -14.03 -9.26 -13.83
C ASN A 91 -13.65 -8.85 -12.40
N ARG A 92 -14.41 -9.33 -11.40
CA ARG A 92 -14.11 -9.03 -10.01
C ARG A 92 -12.74 -9.62 -9.64
N LEU A 93 -11.83 -8.75 -9.23
CA LEU A 93 -10.55 -9.11 -8.64
C LEU A 93 -10.69 -9.21 -7.13
N GLU A 94 -10.09 -10.25 -6.55
CA GLU A 94 -10.07 -10.49 -5.12
C GLU A 94 -8.74 -11.13 -4.71
N TYR A 95 -8.26 -10.85 -3.50
CA TYR A 95 -7.13 -11.57 -2.92
C TYR A 95 -7.44 -12.12 -1.52
N SER A 96 -6.81 -13.25 -1.18
CA SER A 96 -6.75 -13.72 0.20
C SER A 96 -5.49 -13.22 0.87
N VAL A 97 -5.56 -12.98 2.18
CA VAL A 97 -4.38 -12.76 3.03
C VAL A 97 -4.20 -13.99 3.92
N GLU A 98 -3.06 -14.65 3.75
CA GLU A 98 -2.69 -15.90 4.40
C GLU A 98 -1.32 -15.76 5.07
N GLN A 99 -0.97 -16.72 5.93
CA GLN A 99 0.38 -16.84 6.49
C GLN A 99 1.00 -18.15 6.05
N GLN A 100 2.26 -18.10 5.62
CA GLN A 100 3.02 -19.29 5.26
C GLN A 100 4.45 -19.18 5.78
N ARG A 101 4.96 -20.29 6.30
CA ARG A 101 6.38 -20.43 6.65
C ARG A 101 7.13 -21.14 5.52
N ARG A 102 8.26 -20.57 5.10
CA ARG A 102 9.17 -21.13 4.10
C ARG A 102 10.61 -20.81 4.49
N ASP A 103 11.48 -21.83 4.50
CA ASP A 103 12.90 -21.68 4.86
C ASP A 103 13.11 -20.92 6.18
N GLU A 104 12.38 -21.34 7.21
CA GLU A 104 12.36 -20.74 8.55
C GLU A 104 11.83 -19.31 8.67
N LYS A 105 11.40 -18.71 7.56
CA LYS A 105 10.82 -17.36 7.50
C LYS A 105 9.31 -17.39 7.35
N GLU A 106 8.62 -16.49 8.04
CA GLU A 106 7.18 -16.28 7.85
C GLU A 106 6.93 -15.17 6.82
N TYR A 107 5.95 -15.44 5.97
CA TYR A 107 5.49 -14.52 4.94
C TYR A 107 3.99 -14.27 5.09
N THR A 108 3.58 -13.04 4.78
CA THR A 108 2.20 -12.79 4.42
C THR A 108 2.01 -13.19 2.97
N VAL A 109 1.14 -14.15 2.69
CA VAL A 109 0.87 -14.64 1.34
C VAL A 109 -0.39 -14.00 0.81
N LEU A 110 -0.30 -13.43 -0.40
CA LEU A 110 -1.39 -12.75 -1.08
C LEU A 110 -1.81 -13.58 -2.30
N GLY A 111 -2.91 -14.31 -2.18
CA GLY A 111 -3.44 -15.13 -3.27
C GLY A 111 -4.41 -14.33 -4.14
N ILE A 112 -3.93 -13.74 -5.23
CA ILE A 112 -4.69 -12.84 -6.12
C ILE A 112 -5.39 -13.64 -7.20
N GLY A 113 -6.66 -13.33 -7.49
CA GLY A 113 -7.40 -13.99 -8.54
C GLY A 113 -8.77 -13.39 -8.80
N THR A 114 -9.62 -14.17 -9.47
CA THR A 114 -11.01 -13.83 -9.71
C THR A 114 -11.94 -14.73 -8.91
N VAL A 115 -13.13 -14.25 -8.57
CA VAL A 115 -14.13 -15.06 -7.89
C VAL A 115 -15.19 -15.55 -8.85
N THR A 116 -15.38 -16.87 -8.88
CA THR A 116 -16.48 -17.52 -9.56
C THR A 116 -17.17 -18.42 -8.54
N GLU A 117 -18.49 -18.27 -8.39
CA GLU A 117 -19.30 -19.08 -7.45
C GLU A 117 -18.77 -19.10 -6.00
N GLY A 118 -18.23 -17.96 -5.53
CA GLY A 118 -17.70 -17.84 -4.17
C GLY A 118 -16.32 -18.46 -3.95
N ARG A 119 -15.66 -18.99 -5.00
CA ARG A 119 -14.29 -19.50 -4.95
C ARG A 119 -13.34 -18.58 -5.70
N ILE A 120 -12.23 -18.23 -5.07
CA ILE A 120 -11.14 -17.53 -5.77
C ILE A 120 -10.40 -18.55 -6.64
N THR A 121 -10.42 -18.33 -7.96
CA THR A 121 -9.46 -18.95 -8.87
C THR A 121 -8.21 -18.08 -8.89
N LYS A 122 -7.14 -18.60 -8.29
CA LYS A 122 -5.87 -17.87 -8.12
C LYS A 122 -5.18 -17.73 -9.47
N ALA A 123 -4.79 -16.49 -9.79
CA ALA A 123 -4.00 -16.15 -10.96
C ALA A 123 -2.51 -15.95 -10.59
N GLN A 124 -2.23 -15.50 -9.37
CA GLN A 124 -0.88 -15.33 -8.84
C GLN A 124 -0.88 -15.43 -7.32
N TRP A 125 0.18 -16.02 -6.75
CA TRP A 125 0.53 -15.83 -5.33
C TRP A 125 1.71 -14.87 -5.21
N LEU A 126 1.60 -13.96 -4.24
CA LEU A 126 2.72 -13.13 -3.81
C LEU A 126 3.13 -13.51 -2.40
N PHE A 127 4.42 -13.50 -2.14
CA PHE A 127 4.97 -13.64 -0.79
C PHE A 127 5.48 -12.27 -0.38
N TYR A 128 4.91 -11.73 0.69
CA TYR A 128 5.35 -10.45 1.25
C TYR A 128 6.15 -10.70 2.53
N ASP A 129 7.42 -10.30 2.46
CA ASP A 129 8.34 -10.22 3.57
C ASP A 129 8.15 -8.86 4.26
N ALA A 130 7.32 -8.85 5.31
CA ALA A 130 6.98 -7.64 6.04
C ALA A 130 8.16 -7.01 6.78
N GLU A 131 9.14 -7.82 7.19
CA GLU A 131 10.31 -7.34 7.93
C GLU A 131 11.24 -6.52 7.04
N ASN A 132 11.45 -6.97 5.80
CA ASN A 132 12.38 -6.32 4.85
C ASN A 132 11.64 -5.50 3.79
N ASN A 133 10.31 -5.49 3.81
CA ASN A 133 9.44 -4.82 2.84
C ASN A 133 9.70 -5.30 1.40
N ILE A 134 9.89 -6.60 1.20
CA ILE A 134 10.16 -7.21 -0.12
C ILE A 134 8.92 -8.00 -0.56
N LEU A 135 8.52 -7.80 -1.82
CA LEU A 135 7.43 -8.55 -2.45
C LEU A 135 8.03 -9.52 -3.47
N TYR A 136 7.59 -10.77 -3.42
CA TYR A 136 8.01 -11.81 -4.35
C TYR A 136 6.80 -12.32 -5.14
N GLU A 137 6.98 -12.55 -6.44
CA GLU A 137 6.11 -13.44 -7.22
C GLU A 137 6.49 -14.90 -6.89
N TYR A 138 5.49 -15.74 -6.64
CA TYR A 138 5.72 -17.18 -6.60
C TYR A 138 5.74 -17.75 -8.01
N ASP A 139 6.88 -18.30 -8.41
CA ASP A 139 7.05 -19.10 -9.61
C ASP A 139 6.64 -20.54 -9.31
N LEU A 140 5.38 -20.86 -9.59
CA LEU A 140 4.80 -22.17 -9.32
C LEU A 140 5.52 -23.32 -10.06
N PRO A 141 5.85 -23.21 -11.37
CA PRO A 141 6.62 -24.24 -12.07
C PRO A 141 7.98 -24.59 -11.46
N ASN A 142 8.72 -23.59 -11.00
CA ASN A 142 10.06 -23.78 -10.45
C ASN A 142 10.09 -23.92 -8.93
N ASP A 143 8.96 -23.69 -8.26
CA ASP A 143 8.85 -23.56 -6.81
C ASP A 143 9.84 -22.53 -6.26
N GLU A 144 9.82 -21.30 -6.79
CA GLU A 144 10.78 -20.25 -6.42
C GLU A 144 10.08 -18.94 -6.04
N LEU A 145 10.73 -18.15 -5.17
CA LEU A 145 10.33 -16.78 -4.90
C LEU A 145 11.18 -15.84 -5.75
N VAL A 146 10.55 -15.16 -6.70
CA VAL A 146 11.21 -14.20 -7.59
C VAL A 146 10.87 -12.79 -7.12
N ILE A 147 11.87 -11.95 -6.89
CA ILE A 147 11.64 -10.57 -6.43
C ILE A 147 10.80 -9.81 -7.47
N PHE A 148 9.76 -9.12 -6.99
CA PHE A 148 8.96 -8.21 -7.79
C PHE A 148 9.49 -6.78 -7.62
N GLU A 149 9.91 -6.15 -8.73
CA GLU A 149 10.46 -4.79 -8.82
C GLU A 149 9.47 -3.81 -9.46
#